data_AF-J9PZ01-F1
#
_entry.id   AF-J9PZ01-F1
#
_cell.length_a   1.000
_cell.length_b   1.000
_cell.length_c   1.000
_cell.angle_alpha   90.00
_cell.angle_beta   90.00
_cell.angle_gamma   90.00
#
_symmetry.space_group_name_H-M   'P 1'
#
loop_
_entity.id
_entity.type
_entity.pdbx_description
1 polymer ?
#
loop_
_entity_poly.entity_id
_entity_poly.type
_entity_poly.pdbx_seq_one_letter_code
_entity_poly.pdbx_strand_id
1 'polypeptide(L)'
;IFDDGWDDRLGNWGFSKDFPNGFSKLKRAAERYHAQLGIWLSPWGGYNKPRDERVSHAAEFGYELSDGKFALSGPVYYQNFHQKVMSLIKDQGVTHFKFDGTGNADKLIEGSRFTSDFDAAIHLIADARAANPKVFINLTTGTTASPAWLFFADSIWRGGGDINFYGPGSRVQQWITYRDAETYRSIVKNGPLFPLNSLMLHGLVYAKQAKHLDRQSPQDFADQAWSYFATGTQLQELYLTPELLSGQNWDLLAKAALWSQ
;
A
#
# COMPACT_ATOMS: atom_id res chain seq x y z
N ILE A 1 0.27 5.55 -7.34
CA ILE A 1 -0.01 5.72 -5.89
C ILE A 1 1.02 6.68 -5.31
N PHE A 2 0.63 7.56 -4.38
CA PHE A 2 1.57 8.32 -3.54
C PHE A 2 1.80 7.51 -2.28
N ASP A 3 2.98 6.90 -2.16
CA ASP A 3 3.37 6.13 -0.98
C ASP A 3 3.79 7.06 0.19
N ASP A 4 4.46 6.57 1.23
CA ASP A 4 4.87 7.39 2.39
C ASP A 4 5.67 8.66 1.98
N GLY A 5 5.45 9.75 2.71
CA GLY A 5 6.13 11.05 2.53
C GLY A 5 5.27 12.17 1.92
N TRP A 6 3.99 11.96 1.66
CA TRP A 6 3.08 13.01 1.18
C TRP A 6 2.58 13.96 2.28
N ASP A 7 2.62 13.53 3.54
CA ASP A 7 2.06 14.24 4.68
C ASP A 7 3.09 15.07 5.47
N ASP A 8 2.60 15.96 6.31
CA ASP A 8 3.39 16.84 7.18
C ASP A 8 4.03 16.12 8.39
N ARG A 9 3.68 14.84 8.60
CA ARG A 9 4.11 13.99 9.71
C ARG A 9 3.72 14.49 11.11
N LEU A 10 2.73 15.37 11.22
CA LEU A 10 2.15 15.78 12.51
C LEU A 10 1.15 14.75 13.05
N GLY A 11 0.84 13.70 12.29
CA GLY A 11 -0.12 12.66 12.69
C GLY A 11 -1.59 12.99 12.42
N ASN A 12 -1.89 14.23 12.01
CA ASN A 12 -3.20 14.67 11.50
C ASN A 12 -3.43 14.28 10.02
N TRP A 13 -2.45 13.62 9.38
CA TRP A 13 -2.44 13.30 7.95
C TRP A 13 -2.66 14.53 7.05
N GLY A 14 -2.14 15.69 7.44
CA GLY A 14 -2.13 16.92 6.65
C GLY A 14 -1.16 16.82 5.48
N PHE A 15 -1.45 17.50 4.36
CA PHE A 15 -0.49 17.56 3.25
C PHE A 15 0.78 18.29 3.66
N SER A 16 1.94 17.76 3.26
CA SER A 16 3.22 18.43 3.47
C SER A 16 3.31 19.73 2.65
N LYS A 17 4.33 20.55 2.96
CA LYS A 17 4.66 21.76 2.17
C LYS A 17 4.96 21.48 0.69
N ASP A 18 5.28 20.23 0.33
CA ASP A 18 5.55 19.82 -1.04
C ASP A 18 4.24 19.66 -1.85
N PHE A 19 3.10 19.59 -1.15
CA PHE A 19 1.75 19.53 -1.71
C PHE A 19 0.89 20.72 -1.25
N PRO A 20 1.29 21.99 -1.55
CA PRO A 20 0.62 23.18 -1.03
C PRO A 20 -0.81 23.38 -1.52
N ASN A 21 -1.24 22.62 -2.53
CA ASN A 21 -2.61 22.63 -3.07
C ASN A 21 -3.26 21.23 -2.98
N GLY A 22 -2.80 20.40 -2.04
CA GLY A 22 -3.09 18.98 -2.02
C GLY A 22 -2.77 18.32 -3.36
N PHE A 23 -3.63 17.40 -3.79
CA PHE A 23 -3.49 16.67 -5.05
C PHE A 23 -4.25 17.28 -6.23
N SER A 24 -4.84 18.47 -6.09
CA SER A 24 -5.63 19.11 -7.16
C SER A 24 -4.93 19.18 -8.54
N LYS A 25 -3.64 19.51 -8.57
CA LYS A 25 -2.84 19.55 -9.81
C LYS A 25 -2.60 18.14 -10.38
N LEU A 26 -2.34 17.17 -9.51
CA LEU A 26 -2.09 15.78 -9.87
C LEU A 26 -3.37 15.11 -10.38
N LYS A 27 -4.51 15.39 -9.76
CA LYS A 27 -5.83 14.95 -10.19
C LYS A 27 -6.09 15.38 -11.64
N ARG A 28 -5.94 16.68 -11.94
CA ARG A 28 -6.09 17.20 -13.32
C ARG A 28 -5.12 16.54 -14.31
N ALA A 29 -3.89 16.25 -13.88
CA ALA A 29 -2.93 15.57 -14.74
C ALA A 29 -3.35 14.11 -15.01
N ALA A 30 -3.78 13.38 -13.98
CA ALA A 30 -4.23 12.00 -14.08
C ALA A 30 -5.49 11.87 -14.96
N GLU A 31 -6.43 12.80 -14.86
CA GLU A 31 -7.65 12.84 -15.69
C GLU A 31 -7.34 12.87 -17.20
N ARG A 32 -6.27 13.55 -17.63
CA ARG A 32 -5.84 13.57 -19.05
C ARG A 32 -5.38 12.21 -19.57
N TYR A 33 -5.01 11.31 -18.68
CA TYR A 33 -4.56 9.95 -19.01
C TYR A 33 -5.58 8.88 -18.59
N HIS A 34 -6.81 9.29 -18.25
CA HIS A 34 -7.85 8.39 -17.72
C HIS A 34 -7.37 7.60 -16.48
N ALA A 35 -6.44 8.18 -15.72
CA ALA A 35 -5.89 7.60 -14.50
C ALA A 35 -6.58 8.19 -13.27
N GLN A 36 -6.51 7.45 -12.17
CA GLN A 36 -7.00 7.90 -10.87
C GLN A 36 -5.88 7.93 -9.85
N LEU A 37 -6.08 8.68 -8.77
CA LEU A 37 -5.09 8.81 -7.71
C LEU A 37 -5.26 7.69 -6.68
N GLY A 38 -4.13 7.14 -6.25
CA GLY A 38 -4.04 6.27 -5.09
C GLY A 38 -3.09 6.85 -4.06
N ILE A 39 -3.25 6.48 -2.80
CA ILE A 39 -2.48 7.02 -1.67
C ILE A 39 -2.23 5.95 -0.60
N TRP A 40 -1.09 6.04 0.07
CA TRP A 40 -0.73 5.27 1.25
C TRP A 40 -1.08 6.02 2.53
N LEU A 41 -1.71 5.33 3.48
CA LEU A 41 -1.96 5.81 4.84
C LEU A 41 -1.77 4.66 5.81
N SER A 42 -1.39 4.98 7.04
CA SER A 42 -1.11 3.95 8.03
C SER A 42 -1.99 4.08 9.27
N PRO A 43 -2.90 3.13 9.54
CA PRO A 43 -3.71 3.11 10.76
C PRO A 43 -2.90 3.24 12.06
N TRP A 44 -1.66 2.74 12.10
CA TRP A 44 -0.81 2.82 13.29
C TRP A 44 0.26 3.94 13.24
N GLY A 45 0.25 4.79 12.20
CA GLY A 45 1.19 5.92 12.05
C GLY A 45 2.44 5.69 11.18
N GLY A 46 2.58 4.53 10.54
CA GLY A 46 3.66 4.22 9.61
C GLY A 46 4.80 3.40 10.22
N TYR A 47 6.01 3.61 9.68
CA TYR A 47 7.19 2.85 10.06
C TYR A 47 8.36 3.76 10.45
N ASN A 48 9.26 3.24 11.29
CA ASN A 48 10.54 3.86 11.63
C ASN A 48 10.40 5.34 12.05
N LYS A 49 11.37 6.18 11.68
CA LYS A 49 11.41 7.61 12.02
C LYS A 49 10.13 8.38 11.64
N PRO A 50 9.53 8.22 10.44
CA PRO A 50 8.24 8.87 10.13
C PRO A 50 7.12 8.52 11.11
N ARG A 51 7.04 7.26 11.59
CA ARG A 51 6.08 6.88 12.63
C ARG A 51 6.37 7.59 13.94
N ASP A 52 7.63 7.57 14.36
CA ASP A 52 8.04 8.15 15.65
C ASP A 52 7.73 9.66 15.66
N GLU A 53 7.96 10.36 14.55
CA GLU A 53 7.57 11.76 14.35
C GLU A 53 6.05 11.94 14.53
N ARG A 54 5.22 11.20 13.78
CA ARG A 54 3.75 11.30 13.89
C ARG A 54 3.24 11.00 15.29
N VAL A 55 3.70 9.92 15.91
CA VAL A 55 3.26 9.49 17.24
C VAL A 55 3.76 10.45 18.33
N SER A 56 4.89 11.13 18.14
CA SER A 56 5.37 12.12 19.13
C SER A 56 4.40 13.28 19.35
N HIS A 57 3.56 13.59 18.37
CA HIS A 57 2.52 14.62 18.45
C HIS A 57 1.18 14.09 18.97
N ALA A 58 1.05 12.80 19.27
CA ALA A 58 -0.22 12.18 19.67
C ALA A 58 -0.88 12.89 20.87
N ALA A 59 -0.08 13.26 21.88
CA ALA A 59 -0.57 13.94 23.08
C ALA A 59 -1.13 15.33 22.78
N GLU A 60 -0.60 16.04 21.78
CA GLU A 60 -1.08 17.37 21.36
C GLU A 60 -2.51 17.31 20.80
N PHE A 61 -2.86 16.18 20.17
CA PHE A 61 -4.19 15.95 19.58
C PHE A 61 -5.09 15.07 20.44
N GLY A 62 -4.59 14.55 21.57
CA GLY A 62 -5.32 13.59 22.41
C GLY A 62 -5.54 12.23 21.75
N TYR A 63 -4.67 11.83 20.82
CA TYR A 63 -4.80 10.55 20.12
C TYR A 63 -4.43 9.37 21.02
N GLU A 64 -5.28 8.35 20.99
CA GLU A 64 -5.08 7.11 21.71
C GLU A 64 -3.97 6.28 21.07
N LEU A 65 -3.16 5.64 21.94
CA LEU A 65 -2.04 4.80 21.51
C LEU A 65 -2.21 3.36 22.01
N SER A 66 -1.75 2.40 21.23
CA SER A 66 -1.57 1.01 21.63
C SER A 66 -0.15 0.57 21.28
N ASP A 67 0.59 0.08 22.27
CA ASP A 67 1.97 -0.41 22.12
C ASP A 67 2.90 0.61 21.42
N GLY A 68 2.75 1.90 21.77
CA GLY A 68 3.57 2.99 21.23
C GLY A 68 3.26 3.40 19.79
N LYS A 69 2.09 3.01 19.26
CA LYS A 69 1.60 3.37 17.92
C LYS A 69 0.19 3.97 18.03
N PHE A 70 -0.28 4.68 17.00
CA PHE A 70 -1.69 5.09 16.99
C PHE A 70 -2.61 3.88 17.08
N ALA A 71 -3.67 4.00 17.88
CA ALA A 71 -4.74 3.02 17.94
C ALA A 71 -5.88 3.50 17.04
N LEU A 72 -6.07 2.88 15.87
CA LEU A 72 -7.14 3.25 14.93
C LEU A 72 -8.52 3.19 15.59
N SER A 73 -8.72 2.26 16.52
CA SER A 73 -9.96 2.10 17.29
C SER A 73 -10.18 3.17 18.37
N GLY A 74 -9.18 4.00 18.66
CA GLY A 74 -9.31 5.13 19.59
C GLY A 74 -10.36 6.14 19.12
N PRO A 75 -11.31 6.57 19.98
CA PRO A 75 -12.35 7.51 19.59
C PRO A 75 -11.86 8.78 18.88
N VAL A 76 -10.83 9.44 19.43
CA VAL A 76 -10.32 10.71 18.89
C VAL A 76 -9.51 10.45 17.62
N TYR A 77 -8.62 9.46 17.64
CA TYR A 77 -7.80 9.18 16.46
C TYR A 77 -8.62 8.63 15.29
N TYR A 78 -9.61 7.77 15.54
CA TYR A 78 -10.52 7.27 14.51
C TYR A 78 -11.24 8.41 13.81
N GLN A 79 -11.76 9.38 14.55
CA GLN A 79 -12.46 10.52 13.98
C GLN A 79 -11.56 11.30 13.02
N ASN A 80 -10.31 11.59 13.41
CA ASN A 80 -9.34 12.26 12.56
C ASN A 80 -9.01 11.42 11.30
N PHE A 81 -8.68 10.13 11.48
CA PHE A 81 -8.31 9.25 10.37
C PHE A 81 -9.47 9.08 9.37
N HIS A 82 -10.68 8.87 9.87
CA HIS A 82 -11.91 8.75 9.08
C HIS A 82 -12.18 10.02 8.28
N GLN A 83 -12.18 11.18 8.93
CA GLN A 83 -12.38 12.47 8.26
C GLN A 83 -11.33 12.69 7.17
N LYS A 84 -10.07 12.31 7.43
CA LYS A 84 -9.03 12.39 6.41
C LYS A 84 -9.35 11.52 5.20
N VAL A 85 -9.65 10.24 5.40
CA VAL A 85 -9.97 9.31 4.30
C VAL A 85 -11.16 9.82 3.50
N MET A 86 -12.24 10.29 4.16
CA MET A 86 -13.39 10.87 3.47
C MET A 86 -13.02 12.11 2.65
N SER A 87 -12.19 13.02 3.19
CA SER A 87 -11.73 14.22 2.46
C SER A 87 -10.84 13.88 1.26
N LEU A 88 -10.00 12.85 1.37
CA LEU A 88 -9.18 12.36 0.27
C LEU A 88 -10.04 11.82 -0.88
N ILE A 89 -11.13 11.12 -0.56
CA ILE A 89 -12.10 10.64 -1.56
C ILE A 89 -12.80 11.83 -2.21
N LYS A 90 -13.46 12.66 -1.40
CA LYS A 90 -14.38 13.70 -1.87
C LYS A 90 -13.66 14.86 -2.55
N ASP A 91 -12.59 15.35 -1.93
CA ASP A 91 -11.97 16.61 -2.33
C ASP A 91 -10.74 16.38 -3.23
N GLN A 92 -10.02 15.28 -3.01
CA GLN A 92 -8.78 14.98 -3.74
C GLN A 92 -8.97 13.95 -4.86
N GLY A 93 -10.13 13.29 -4.94
CA GLY A 93 -10.43 12.31 -6.00
C GLY A 93 -9.60 11.03 -5.89
N VAL A 94 -9.20 10.66 -4.68
CA VAL A 94 -8.49 9.40 -4.42
C VAL A 94 -9.48 8.23 -4.53
N THR A 95 -9.09 7.19 -5.26
CA THR A 95 -9.87 5.97 -5.44
C THR A 95 -9.10 4.70 -5.10
N HIS A 96 -7.84 4.78 -4.68
CA HIS A 96 -7.08 3.64 -4.21
C HIS A 96 -6.40 3.98 -2.89
N PHE A 97 -6.69 3.19 -1.84
CA PHE A 97 -6.03 3.29 -0.54
C PHE A 97 -5.16 2.06 -0.28
N LYS A 98 -3.89 2.32 0.04
CA LYS A 98 -3.01 1.36 0.69
C LYS A 98 -3.04 1.65 2.19
N PHE A 99 -3.85 0.90 2.93
CA PHE A 99 -3.90 0.98 4.39
C PHE A 99 -2.87 0.04 4.98
N ASP A 100 -1.78 0.61 5.46
CA ASP A 100 -0.58 -0.15 5.78
C ASP A 100 -0.25 -0.07 7.25
N GLY A 101 -0.38 -1.20 7.95
CA GLY A 101 -0.05 -1.28 9.36
C GLY A 101 -1.28 -1.06 10.24
N THR A 102 -2.08 -2.11 10.35
CA THR A 102 -3.15 -2.23 11.35
C THR A 102 -2.60 -3.06 12.49
N GLY A 103 -2.62 -2.52 13.71
CA GLY A 103 -1.87 -3.08 14.84
C GLY A 103 -2.72 -3.95 15.74
N ASN A 104 -3.66 -3.33 16.43
CA ASN A 104 -4.40 -3.96 17.51
C ASN A 104 -5.51 -4.88 16.99
N ALA A 105 -5.43 -6.17 17.31
CA ALA A 105 -6.40 -7.17 16.89
C ALA A 105 -7.40 -7.58 17.99
N ASP A 106 -7.07 -7.35 19.26
CA ASP A 106 -7.75 -7.99 20.40
C ASP A 106 -7.86 -7.13 21.67
N LYS A 107 -7.36 -5.89 21.65
CA LYS A 107 -7.45 -4.96 22.79
C LYS A 107 -8.57 -3.96 22.56
N LEU A 108 -9.42 -3.77 23.56
CA LEU A 108 -10.38 -2.68 23.57
C LEU A 108 -9.69 -1.39 24.03
N ILE A 109 -9.76 -0.33 23.23
CA ILE A 109 -9.36 1.02 23.65
C ILE A 109 -10.49 1.65 24.46
N GLU A 110 -10.16 2.33 25.56
CA GLU A 110 -11.15 2.98 26.41
C GLU A 110 -12.04 3.96 25.60
N GLY A 111 -13.36 3.87 25.79
CA GLY A 111 -14.33 4.68 25.06
C GLY A 111 -14.55 4.28 23.59
N SER A 112 -13.79 3.31 23.06
CA SER A 112 -13.95 2.82 21.69
C SER A 112 -15.34 2.21 21.45
N ARG A 113 -15.93 2.54 20.30
CA ARG A 113 -17.11 1.84 19.77
C ARG A 113 -16.77 0.56 19.01
N PHE A 114 -15.49 0.32 18.77
CA PHE A 114 -14.94 -0.81 18.04
C PHE A 114 -14.24 -1.79 18.98
N THR A 115 -14.27 -3.07 18.64
CA THR A 115 -13.60 -4.11 19.44
C THR A 115 -12.09 -4.18 19.21
N SER A 116 -11.59 -3.64 18.09
CA SER A 116 -10.16 -3.60 17.73
C SER A 116 -9.88 -2.62 16.58
N ASP A 117 -8.60 -2.42 16.22
CA ASP A 117 -8.25 -1.58 15.06
C ASP A 117 -8.73 -2.20 13.73
N PHE A 118 -8.84 -3.54 13.66
CA PHE A 118 -9.40 -4.20 12.48
C PHE A 118 -10.91 -3.98 12.34
N ASP A 119 -11.65 -3.99 13.46
CA ASP A 119 -13.07 -3.64 13.45
C ASP A 119 -13.29 -2.18 13.00
N ALA A 120 -12.46 -1.27 13.51
CA ALA A 120 -12.44 0.12 13.05
C ALA A 120 -12.11 0.26 11.56
N ALA A 121 -11.11 -0.48 11.07
CA ALA A 121 -10.72 -0.50 9.65
C ALA A 121 -11.85 -1.02 8.75
N ILE A 122 -12.56 -2.07 9.16
CA ILE A 122 -13.72 -2.61 8.42
C ILE A 122 -14.81 -1.56 8.25
N HIS A 123 -15.17 -0.86 9.34
CA HIS A 123 -16.16 0.22 9.30
C HIS A 123 -15.70 1.40 8.44
N LEU A 124 -14.42 1.79 8.54
CA LEU A 124 -13.82 2.83 7.71
C LEU A 124 -13.91 2.48 6.21
N ILE A 125 -13.62 1.22 5.86
CA ILE A 125 -13.69 0.74 4.48
C ILE A 125 -15.13 0.75 3.96
N ALA A 126 -16.10 0.34 4.78
CA ALA A 126 -17.51 0.42 4.42
C ALA A 126 -17.94 1.87 4.12
N ASP A 127 -17.56 2.82 4.98
CA ASP A 127 -17.84 4.24 4.78
C ASP A 127 -17.14 4.80 3.53
N ALA A 128 -15.88 4.39 3.26
CA ALA A 128 -15.14 4.80 2.08
C ALA A 128 -15.83 4.33 0.78
N ARG A 129 -16.32 3.08 0.76
CA ARG A 129 -17.07 2.53 -0.37
C ARG A 129 -18.47 3.12 -0.49
N ALA A 130 -19.11 3.51 0.61
CA ALA A 130 -20.36 4.27 0.58
C ALA A 130 -20.15 5.67 -0.01
N ALA A 131 -19.03 6.33 0.30
CA ALA A 131 -18.68 7.62 -0.27
C ALA A 131 -18.31 7.52 -1.77
N ASN A 132 -17.64 6.45 -2.18
CA ASN A 132 -17.35 6.16 -3.57
C ASN A 132 -17.22 4.64 -3.82
N PRO A 133 -18.14 4.00 -4.57
CA PRO A 133 -18.13 2.55 -4.78
C PRO A 133 -16.97 2.06 -5.65
N LYS A 134 -16.19 2.96 -6.26
CA LYS A 134 -15.00 2.62 -7.07
C LYS A 134 -13.71 2.55 -6.25
N VAL A 135 -13.79 2.70 -4.93
CA VAL A 135 -12.60 2.69 -4.07
C VAL A 135 -12.00 1.28 -4.00
N PHE A 136 -10.74 1.15 -4.44
CA PHE A 136 -9.90 -0.02 -4.27
C PHE A 136 -9.15 0.05 -2.94
N ILE A 137 -9.21 -1.01 -2.15
CA ILE A 137 -8.57 -1.12 -0.84
C ILE A 137 -7.50 -2.21 -0.86
N ASN A 138 -6.26 -1.81 -0.65
CA ASN A 138 -5.16 -2.69 -0.27
C ASN A 138 -4.94 -2.61 1.24
N LEU A 139 -5.38 -3.63 1.97
CA LEU A 139 -5.15 -3.76 3.41
C LEU A 139 -3.84 -4.50 3.65
N THR A 140 -2.74 -3.76 3.65
CA THR A 140 -1.37 -4.28 3.52
C THR A 140 -0.94 -5.04 4.77
N THR A 141 -0.45 -4.36 5.80
CA THR A 141 0.16 -5.04 6.96
C THR A 141 -0.82 -5.28 8.11
N GLY A 142 -0.72 -6.46 8.72
CA GLY A 142 -1.48 -6.91 9.89
C GLY A 142 -2.54 -7.97 9.58
N THR A 143 -2.75 -8.29 8.31
CA THR A 143 -3.70 -9.32 7.87
C THR A 143 -3.10 -10.72 7.91
N THR A 144 -3.97 -11.71 7.78
CA THR A 144 -3.62 -13.13 7.61
C THR A 144 -4.04 -13.58 6.22
N ALA A 145 -3.54 -14.72 5.75
CA ALA A 145 -3.94 -15.35 4.48
C ALA A 145 -5.36 -15.96 4.55
N SER A 146 -6.34 -15.18 5.03
CA SER A 146 -7.73 -15.59 5.20
C SER A 146 -8.62 -14.95 4.12
N PRO A 147 -9.40 -15.74 3.37
CA PRO A 147 -10.35 -15.21 2.39
C PRO A 147 -11.40 -14.26 3.00
N ALA A 148 -11.60 -14.29 4.32
CA ALA A 148 -12.54 -13.40 5.01
C ALA A 148 -12.23 -11.91 4.78
N TRP A 149 -10.96 -11.55 4.54
CA TRP A 149 -10.60 -10.17 4.21
C TRP A 149 -11.25 -9.67 2.91
N LEU A 150 -11.58 -10.58 1.98
CA LEU A 150 -12.15 -10.22 0.68
C LEU A 150 -13.62 -9.75 0.75
N PHE A 151 -14.28 -9.91 1.90
CA PHE A 151 -15.56 -9.23 2.14
C PHE A 151 -15.38 -7.71 2.29
N PHE A 152 -14.17 -7.26 2.65
CA PHE A 152 -13.90 -5.88 3.04
C PHE A 152 -12.85 -5.20 2.17
N ALA A 153 -11.76 -5.88 1.80
CA ALA A 153 -10.66 -5.33 1.02
C ALA A 153 -10.53 -6.03 -0.34
N ASP A 154 -9.88 -5.35 -1.29
CA ASP A 154 -9.61 -5.90 -2.62
C ASP A 154 -8.29 -6.68 -2.61
N SER A 155 -7.28 -6.23 -1.86
CA SER A 155 -6.05 -6.98 -1.69
C SER A 155 -5.48 -6.95 -0.29
N ILE A 156 -4.62 -7.92 0.02
CA ILE A 156 -3.77 -7.93 1.22
C ILE A 156 -2.29 -8.06 0.86
N TRP A 157 -1.39 -7.78 1.80
CA TRP A 157 0.04 -8.03 1.63
C TRP A 157 0.36 -9.52 1.63
N ARG A 158 1.24 -9.98 0.73
CA ARG A 158 1.78 -11.36 0.80
C ARG A 158 2.52 -11.69 2.10
N GLY A 159 2.91 -10.69 2.89
CA GLY A 159 3.79 -10.84 4.05
C GLY A 159 5.26 -10.94 3.67
N GLY A 160 6.16 -10.89 4.66
CA GLY A 160 7.61 -10.83 4.41
C GLY A 160 8.13 -9.43 4.13
N GLY A 161 9.38 -9.34 3.67
CA GLY A 161 10.01 -8.07 3.32
C GLY A 161 9.57 -7.55 1.96
N ASP A 162 9.58 -6.23 1.80
CA ASP A 162 9.26 -5.55 0.54
C ASP A 162 10.17 -6.02 -0.59
N ILE A 163 11.48 -5.97 -0.36
CA ILE A 163 12.54 -6.47 -1.26
C ILE A 163 13.50 -7.35 -0.47
N ASN A 164 13.78 -8.54 -0.97
CA ASN A 164 14.84 -9.40 -0.46
C ASN A 164 15.37 -10.28 -1.60
N PHE A 165 16.42 -11.06 -1.34
CA PHE A 165 17.14 -11.80 -2.36
C PHE A 165 17.32 -13.26 -1.91
N TYR A 166 16.93 -14.19 -2.77
CA TYR A 166 17.04 -15.62 -2.48
C TYR A 166 17.38 -16.42 -3.74
N GLY A 167 18.22 -17.44 -3.61
CA GLY A 167 18.56 -18.35 -4.71
C GLY A 167 19.72 -17.90 -5.61
N PRO A 168 19.96 -18.63 -6.72
CA PRO A 168 21.02 -18.32 -7.69
C PRO A 168 20.63 -17.20 -8.67
N GLY A 169 21.60 -16.74 -9.47
CA GLY A 169 21.38 -15.78 -10.55
C GLY A 169 21.70 -14.33 -10.18
N SER A 170 21.31 -13.39 -11.06
CA SER A 170 21.47 -11.96 -10.83
C SER A 170 20.66 -11.50 -9.61
N ARG A 171 20.90 -10.26 -9.14
CA ARG A 171 20.09 -9.68 -8.06
C ARG A 171 18.60 -9.58 -8.41
N VAL A 172 18.28 -9.37 -9.69
CA VAL A 172 16.89 -9.34 -10.16
C VAL A 172 16.28 -10.75 -10.13
N GLN A 173 16.99 -11.78 -10.60
CA GLN A 173 16.52 -13.17 -10.50
C GLN A 173 16.31 -13.61 -9.06
N GLN A 174 17.22 -13.21 -8.17
CA GLN A 174 17.10 -13.47 -6.73
C GLN A 174 15.89 -12.77 -6.11
N TRP A 175 15.56 -11.56 -6.57
CA TRP A 175 14.37 -10.83 -6.15
C TRP A 175 13.09 -11.53 -6.62
N ILE A 176 13.00 -11.91 -7.90
CA ILE A 176 11.87 -12.66 -8.46
C ILE A 176 11.66 -13.96 -7.67
N THR A 177 12.74 -14.71 -7.46
CA THR A 177 12.70 -15.97 -6.70
C THR A 177 12.24 -15.75 -5.26
N TYR A 178 12.72 -14.68 -4.60
CA TYR A 178 12.28 -14.34 -3.25
C TYR A 178 10.78 -14.02 -3.20
N ARG A 179 10.27 -13.18 -4.11
CA ARG A 179 8.85 -12.81 -4.16
C ARG A 179 7.95 -14.04 -4.26
N ASP A 180 8.31 -14.98 -5.13
CA ASP A 180 7.53 -16.20 -5.36
C ASP A 180 7.66 -17.17 -4.17
N ALA A 181 8.87 -17.34 -3.63
CA ALA A 181 9.11 -18.18 -2.45
C ALA A 181 8.36 -17.66 -1.21
N GLU A 182 8.34 -16.34 -1.01
CA GLU A 182 7.64 -15.72 0.11
C GLU A 182 6.12 -15.81 -0.07
N THR A 183 5.61 -15.65 -1.29
CA THR A 183 4.19 -15.89 -1.61
C THR A 183 3.80 -17.33 -1.29
N TYR A 184 4.61 -18.32 -1.68
CA TYR A 184 4.36 -19.71 -1.35
C TYR A 184 4.36 -19.97 0.17
N ARG A 185 5.37 -19.44 0.87
CA ARG A 185 5.54 -19.64 2.32
C ARG A 185 4.44 -18.98 3.14
N SER A 186 4.11 -17.73 2.83
CA SER A 186 3.24 -16.90 3.65
C SER A 186 1.77 -17.02 3.27
N ILE A 187 1.46 -17.31 2.00
CA ILE A 187 0.08 -17.46 1.50
C ILE A 187 -0.26 -18.92 1.21
N VAL A 188 0.40 -19.57 0.24
CA VAL A 188 -0.03 -20.91 -0.22
C VAL A 188 0.01 -21.95 0.91
N LYS A 189 1.06 -21.93 1.75
CA LYS A 189 1.19 -22.88 2.86
C LYS A 189 0.31 -22.55 4.08
N ASN A 190 0.06 -21.28 4.36
CA ASN A 190 -0.64 -20.86 5.59
C ASN A 190 -2.12 -20.55 5.37
N GLY A 191 -2.53 -20.30 4.12
CA GLY A 191 -3.88 -19.95 3.73
C GLY A 191 -4.18 -20.42 2.32
N PRO A 192 -4.25 -21.75 2.08
CA PRO A 192 -4.37 -22.33 0.74
C PRO A 192 -5.65 -21.94 -0.01
N LEU A 193 -6.63 -21.36 0.68
CA LEU A 193 -7.89 -20.87 0.10
C LEU A 193 -7.82 -19.39 -0.31
N PHE A 194 -6.77 -18.66 0.08
CA PHE A 194 -6.63 -17.26 -0.31
C PHE A 194 -6.25 -17.17 -1.79
N PRO A 195 -7.01 -16.43 -2.62
CA PRO A 195 -6.75 -16.37 -4.04
C PRO A 195 -5.55 -15.46 -4.34
N LEU A 196 -4.58 -15.97 -5.10
CA LEU A 196 -3.34 -15.25 -5.39
C LEU A 196 -3.58 -13.94 -6.15
N ASN A 197 -4.66 -13.85 -6.94
CA ASN A 197 -5.01 -12.63 -7.67
C ASN A 197 -5.32 -11.43 -6.75
N SER A 198 -5.62 -11.67 -5.47
CA SER A 198 -5.98 -10.65 -4.48
C SER A 198 -4.80 -10.30 -3.56
N LEU A 199 -3.57 -10.49 -4.03
CA LEU A 199 -2.35 -10.13 -3.30
C LEU A 199 -1.72 -8.84 -3.84
N MET A 200 -1.21 -8.02 -2.93
CA MET A 200 -0.10 -7.12 -3.20
C MET A 200 1.19 -7.94 -3.04
N LEU A 201 2.04 -7.99 -4.06
CA LEU A 201 3.26 -8.81 -4.07
C LEU A 201 4.56 -8.02 -3.94
N HIS A 202 4.47 -6.69 -4.02
CA HIS A 202 5.57 -5.78 -4.31
C HIS A 202 6.15 -6.14 -5.68
N GLY A 203 5.89 -5.25 -6.63
CA GLY A 203 5.97 -5.61 -8.04
C GLY A 203 7.33 -5.44 -8.67
N LEU A 204 7.32 -4.87 -9.88
CA LEU A 204 8.54 -4.59 -10.60
C LEU A 204 9.26 -3.41 -9.95
N VAL A 205 10.54 -3.59 -9.66
CA VAL A 205 11.42 -2.59 -9.07
C VAL A 205 12.56 -2.31 -10.03
N TYR A 206 12.66 -1.07 -10.51
CA TYR A 206 13.83 -0.53 -11.19
C TYR A 206 13.94 0.97 -10.91
N ALA A 207 14.56 1.31 -9.79
CA ALA A 207 14.58 2.67 -9.26
C ALA A 207 15.96 3.05 -8.70
N LYS A 208 16.31 4.34 -8.75
CA LYS A 208 17.64 4.86 -8.36
C LYS A 208 17.99 4.53 -6.90
N GLN A 209 17.00 4.45 -6.02
CA GLN A 209 17.17 4.19 -4.59
C GLN A 209 16.94 2.70 -4.23
N ALA A 210 16.58 1.86 -5.20
CA ALA A 210 16.35 0.45 -4.95
C ALA A 210 17.70 -0.29 -4.84
N LYS A 211 18.13 -0.56 -3.60
CA LYS A 211 19.41 -1.24 -3.35
C LYS A 211 19.49 -2.54 -4.14
N HIS A 212 20.54 -2.67 -4.97
CA HIS A 212 20.81 -3.83 -5.82
C HIS A 212 19.85 -4.06 -6.99
N LEU A 213 18.84 -3.21 -7.15
CA LEU A 213 17.87 -3.24 -8.26
C LEU A 213 17.88 -1.91 -9.03
N ASP A 214 18.82 -1.02 -8.75
CA ASP A 214 19.07 0.27 -9.41
C ASP A 214 19.81 0.13 -10.75
N ARG A 215 20.30 -1.08 -11.05
CA ARG A 215 20.96 -1.46 -12.31
C ARG A 215 20.56 -2.87 -12.71
N GLN A 216 20.15 -3.05 -13.95
CA GLN A 216 19.63 -4.32 -14.47
C GLN A 216 20.08 -4.49 -15.92
N SER A 217 20.34 -5.73 -16.33
CA SER A 217 20.51 -6.03 -17.75
C SER A 217 19.16 -5.96 -18.49
N PRO A 218 19.12 -5.81 -19.82
CA PRO A 218 17.88 -5.89 -20.58
C PRO A 218 17.10 -7.19 -20.32
N GLN A 219 17.80 -8.32 -20.17
CA GLN A 219 17.18 -9.61 -19.86
C GLN A 219 16.57 -9.62 -18.45
N ASP A 220 17.29 -9.12 -17.45
CA ASP A 220 16.77 -9.04 -16.08
C ASP A 220 15.50 -8.20 -15.99
N PHE A 221 15.49 -7.04 -16.66
CA PHE A 221 14.30 -6.19 -16.72
C PHE A 221 13.13 -6.91 -17.40
N ALA A 222 13.39 -7.61 -18.51
CA ALA A 222 12.40 -8.39 -19.23
C ALA A 222 11.80 -9.51 -18.36
N ASP A 223 12.65 -10.30 -17.69
CA ASP A 223 12.23 -11.41 -16.83
C ASP A 223 11.37 -10.89 -15.67
N GLN A 224 11.77 -9.77 -15.06
CA GLN A 224 11.01 -9.17 -13.96
C GLN A 224 9.63 -8.68 -14.41
N ALA A 225 9.53 -8.03 -15.56
CA ALA A 225 8.27 -7.56 -16.12
C ALA A 225 7.34 -8.73 -16.48
N TRP A 226 7.80 -9.68 -17.29
CA TRP A 226 6.98 -10.83 -17.66
C TRP A 226 6.55 -11.65 -16.46
N SER A 227 7.48 -11.93 -15.54
CA SER A 227 7.18 -12.65 -14.31
C SER A 227 6.13 -11.92 -13.46
N TYR A 228 6.22 -10.60 -13.33
CA TYR A 228 5.27 -9.86 -12.51
C TYR A 228 3.88 -9.77 -13.13
N PHE A 229 3.77 -9.41 -14.41
CA PHE A 229 2.46 -9.33 -15.09
C PHE A 229 1.80 -10.71 -15.20
N ALA A 230 2.57 -11.80 -15.27
CA ALA A 230 2.06 -13.18 -15.26
C ALA A 230 1.53 -13.67 -13.91
N THR A 231 1.73 -12.94 -12.82
CA THR A 231 1.17 -13.32 -11.51
C THR A 231 -0.36 -13.28 -11.48
N GLY A 232 -0.99 -12.51 -12.38
CA GLY A 232 -2.45 -12.35 -12.42
C GLY A 232 -3.00 -11.58 -11.22
N THR A 233 -2.17 -10.85 -10.47
CA THR A 233 -2.65 -9.99 -9.39
C THR A 233 -3.41 -8.79 -9.93
N GLN A 234 -4.54 -8.47 -9.30
CA GLN A 234 -5.31 -7.30 -9.67
C GLN A 234 -4.62 -5.98 -9.30
N LEU A 235 -3.73 -6.02 -8.30
CA LEU A 235 -2.85 -4.91 -7.96
C LEU A 235 -1.46 -5.14 -8.55
N GLN A 236 -1.09 -4.30 -9.52
CA GLN A 236 0.22 -4.31 -10.17
C GLN A 236 0.98 -3.00 -9.88
N GLU A 237 1.92 -3.05 -8.94
CA GLU A 237 2.74 -1.90 -8.54
C GLU A 237 4.08 -1.86 -9.29
N LEU A 238 4.36 -0.72 -9.92
CA LEU A 238 5.59 -0.48 -10.65
C LEU A 238 6.43 0.56 -9.89
N TYR A 239 7.50 0.12 -9.27
CA TYR A 239 8.48 0.95 -8.57
C TYR A 239 9.60 1.35 -9.53
N LEU A 240 9.28 2.31 -10.39
CA LEU A 240 10.12 2.73 -11.50
C LEU A 240 10.66 4.15 -11.31
N THR A 241 11.94 4.36 -11.60
CA THR A 241 12.45 5.70 -11.87
C THR A 241 12.48 5.92 -13.39
N PRO A 242 11.63 6.79 -13.96
CA PRO A 242 11.48 6.94 -15.41
C PRO A 242 12.79 7.19 -16.17
N GLU A 243 13.74 7.93 -15.58
CA GLU A 243 15.02 8.23 -16.24
C GLU A 243 15.95 7.02 -16.39
N LEU A 244 15.66 5.90 -15.72
CA LEU A 244 16.39 4.65 -15.90
C LEU A 244 15.85 3.82 -17.08
N LEU A 245 14.65 4.12 -17.59
CA LEU A 245 14.01 3.32 -18.62
C LEU A 245 14.40 3.78 -20.01
N SER A 246 14.91 2.85 -20.82
CA SER A 246 15.06 3.01 -22.26
C SER A 246 13.70 2.93 -22.97
N GLY A 247 13.65 3.31 -24.25
CA GLY A 247 12.45 3.08 -25.08
C GLY A 247 12.05 1.60 -25.14
N GLN A 248 13.03 0.69 -25.21
CA GLN A 248 12.78 -0.75 -25.21
C GLN A 248 12.17 -1.24 -23.89
N ASN A 249 12.56 -0.65 -22.76
CA ASN A 249 11.96 -0.97 -21.46
C ASN A 249 10.49 -0.57 -21.43
N TRP A 250 10.16 0.63 -21.93
CA TRP A 250 8.77 1.08 -22.03
C TRP A 250 7.93 0.22 -22.97
N ASP A 251 8.45 -0.14 -24.15
CA ASP A 251 7.77 -1.03 -25.10
C ASP A 251 7.50 -2.41 -24.48
N LEU A 252 8.46 -2.95 -23.73
CA LEU A 252 8.31 -4.25 -23.07
C LEU A 252 7.30 -4.20 -21.92
N LEU A 253 7.30 -3.14 -21.10
CA LEU A 253 6.27 -2.94 -20.08
C LEU A 253 4.87 -2.86 -20.70
N ALA A 254 4.71 -2.11 -21.78
CA ALA A 254 3.42 -2.00 -22.48
C ALA A 254 2.96 -3.36 -23.01
N LYS A 255 3.86 -4.14 -23.61
CA LYS A 255 3.55 -5.50 -24.10
C LYS A 255 3.14 -6.45 -22.97
N ALA A 256 3.89 -6.47 -21.87
CA ALA A 256 3.60 -7.33 -20.74
C ALA A 256 2.26 -6.96 -20.07
N ALA A 257 1.99 -5.66 -19.89
CA ALA A 257 0.74 -5.17 -19.34
C ALA A 257 -0.48 -5.51 -20.23
N LEU A 258 -0.36 -5.32 -21.55
CA LEU A 258 -1.43 -5.66 -22.50
C LEU A 258 -1.69 -7.16 -22.58
N TRP A 259 -0.65 -7.98 -22.45
CA TRP A 259 -0.79 -9.44 -22.45
C TRP A 259 -1.52 -9.97 -21.21
N SER A 260 -1.40 -9.31 -20.05
CA SER A 260 -2.04 -9.73 -18.81
C SER A 260 -3.50 -9.28 -18.63
N GLN A 261 -4.06 -8.54 -19.59
CA GLN A 261 -5.43 -8.01 -19.55
C GLN A 261 -6.47 -8.97 -20.10
#